data_AF-A0A377WE33-F1
#
_entry.id   AF-A0A377WE33-F1
#
_cell.length_a   1.000
_cell.length_b   1.000
_cell.length_c   1.000
_cell.angle_alpha   90.00
_cell.angle_beta   90.00
_cell.angle_gamma   90.00
#
_symmetry.space_group_name_H-M   'P 1'
#
loop_
_entity.id
_entity.type
_entity.pdbx_description
1 polymer ?
#
loop_
_entity_poly.entity_id
_entity_poly.type
_entity_poly.pdbx_seq_one_letter_code
_entity_poly.pdbx_strand_id
1 'polypeptide(L)'
;MVNGLVSPTGTPGMVKISTGPLSSGAADGIVPLETAIALLKDMGGSSIKYFPMGGLKHRAEFEAVAKACAAHDFWLEPTGGIDLENYSEILKIALDAGVSKIIPHIYSSIIDKASGNTRPADVRQLLEMTKQLVK
;
A
#
# COMPACT_ATOMS: atom_id res chain seq x y z
N MET A 1 6.47 12.10 -8.80
CA MET A 1 5.53 11.20 -8.11
C MET A 1 5.70 11.41 -6.62
N VAL A 2 4.61 11.63 -5.89
CA VAL A 2 4.60 11.85 -4.43
C VAL A 2 3.48 11.01 -3.83
N ASN A 3 3.81 10.09 -2.92
CA ASN A 3 2.79 9.33 -2.21
C ASN A 3 2.28 10.09 -0.97
N GLY A 4 1.09 9.73 -0.51
CA GLY A 4 0.56 10.20 0.77
C GLY A 4 0.29 9.02 1.71
N LEU A 5 0.82 9.09 2.92
CA LEU A 5 0.62 8.03 3.92
C LEU A 5 -0.78 8.13 4.52
N VAL A 6 -1.54 7.05 4.38
CA VAL A 6 -2.82 6.83 5.08
C VAL A 6 -2.80 5.44 5.72
N SER A 7 -3.57 5.25 6.78
CA SER A 7 -3.48 4.03 7.62
C SER A 7 -4.80 3.26 7.70
N PRO A 8 -4.73 1.93 7.95
CA PRO A 8 -5.90 1.13 8.31
C PRO A 8 -6.64 1.68 9.53
N THR A 9 -7.91 1.34 9.65
CA THR A 9 -8.78 1.79 10.75
C THR A 9 -9.52 0.64 11.43
N GLY A 10 -9.45 -0.58 10.88
CA GLY A 10 -10.30 -1.70 11.24
C GLY A 10 -11.67 -1.67 10.54
N THR A 11 -11.94 -0.65 9.71
CA THR A 11 -13.22 -0.48 9.00
C THR A 11 -12.99 -0.37 7.49
N PRO A 12 -13.33 -1.41 6.69
CA PRO A 12 -13.20 -1.35 5.23
C PRO A 12 -13.93 -0.14 4.64
N GLY A 13 -13.28 0.59 3.75
CA GLY A 13 -13.81 1.83 3.15
C GLY A 13 -13.36 3.12 3.85
N MET A 14 -12.79 3.03 5.06
CA MET A 14 -12.35 4.17 5.86
C MET A 14 -10.84 4.13 6.09
N VAL A 15 -10.18 5.28 5.96
CA VAL A 15 -8.75 5.43 6.19
C VAL A 15 -8.45 6.59 7.13
N LYS A 16 -7.40 6.42 7.94
CA LYS A 16 -6.85 7.48 8.78
C LYS A 16 -5.90 8.34 7.96
N ILE A 17 -6.13 9.66 7.97
CA ILE A 17 -5.31 10.67 7.28
C ILE A 17 -4.52 11.57 8.25
N SER A 18 -4.75 11.47 9.56
CA SER A 18 -3.99 12.20 10.58
C SER A 18 -2.61 11.57 10.81
N THR A 19 -1.73 11.69 9.82
CA THR A 19 -0.46 10.96 9.70
C THR A 19 0.79 11.87 9.67
N GLY A 20 0.60 13.17 9.91
CA GLY A 20 1.68 14.16 9.98
C GLY A 20 2.20 14.38 11.40
N PRO A 21 3.27 15.18 11.59
CA PRO A 21 3.97 15.30 12.88
C PRO A 21 3.08 15.73 14.06
N LEU A 22 2.19 16.70 13.86
CA LEU A 22 1.25 17.15 14.89
C LEU A 22 -0.02 16.30 14.91
N SER A 23 -0.56 15.97 13.72
CA SER A 23 -1.84 15.29 13.59
C SER A 23 -1.79 13.83 14.05
N SER A 24 -0.63 13.16 14.00
CA SER A 24 -0.48 11.79 14.50
C SER A 24 -0.62 11.66 16.01
N GLY A 25 -0.42 12.75 16.76
CA GLY A 25 -0.63 12.81 18.21
C GLY A 25 -2.02 13.33 18.62
N ALA A 26 -2.83 13.75 17.66
CA ALA A 26 -4.21 14.19 17.89
C ALA A 26 -5.19 13.02 17.82
N ALA A 27 -6.48 13.30 18.01
CA ALA A 27 -7.54 12.34 17.72
C ALA A 27 -7.51 11.94 16.23
N ASP A 28 -7.90 10.69 15.96
CA ASP A 28 -7.82 10.14 14.60
C ASP A 28 -8.77 10.86 13.64
N GLY A 29 -8.20 11.42 12.58
CA GLY A 29 -8.94 11.93 11.43
C GLY A 29 -9.19 10.79 10.45
N ILE A 30 -10.40 10.23 10.49
CA ILE A 30 -10.83 9.10 9.66
C ILE A 30 -11.83 9.59 8.62
N VAL A 31 -11.59 9.24 7.37
CA VAL A 31 -12.43 9.65 6.24
C VAL A 31 -12.68 8.48 5.27
N PRO A 32 -13.72 8.56 4.42
CA PRO A 32 -13.89 7.62 3.32
C PRO A 32 -12.70 7.64 2.35
N LEU A 33 -12.40 6.50 1.73
CA LEU A 33 -11.32 6.36 0.75
C LEU A 33 -11.41 7.35 -0.41
N GLU A 34 -12.62 7.55 -0.96
CA GLU A 34 -12.87 8.53 -2.03
C GLU A 34 -12.38 9.93 -1.61
N THR A 35 -12.74 10.36 -0.40
CA THR A 35 -12.34 11.66 0.15
C THR A 35 -10.83 11.75 0.33
N ALA A 36 -10.19 10.71 0.89
CA ALA A 36 -8.74 10.68 1.04
C ALA A 36 -8.02 10.77 -0.33
N ILE A 37 -8.50 10.05 -1.34
CA ILE A 37 -7.96 10.10 -2.70
C ILE A 37 -8.09 11.49 -3.31
N ALA A 38 -9.27 12.11 -3.22
CA ALA A 38 -9.51 13.46 -3.73
C ALA A 38 -8.60 14.49 -3.05
N LEU A 39 -8.50 14.46 -1.72
CA LEU A 39 -7.60 15.34 -0.97
C LEU A 39 -6.13 15.16 -1.38
N LEU A 40 -5.69 13.92 -1.60
CA LEU A 40 -4.33 13.67 -2.07
C LEU A 40 -4.10 14.23 -3.48
N LYS A 41 -5.06 14.10 -4.38
CA LYS A 41 -5.00 14.72 -5.72
C LYS A 41 -4.91 16.24 -5.63
N ASP A 42 -5.75 16.87 -4.82
CA ASP A 42 -5.75 18.32 -4.61
C ASP A 42 -4.42 18.84 -4.03
N MET A 43 -3.75 18.03 -3.21
CA MET A 43 -2.42 18.32 -2.66
C MET A 43 -1.26 17.97 -3.62
N GLY A 44 -1.55 17.54 -4.86
CA GLY A 44 -0.53 17.17 -5.85
C GLY A 44 0.08 15.78 -5.67
N GLY A 45 -0.55 14.93 -4.84
CA GLY A 45 -0.17 13.54 -4.64
C GLY A 45 -0.48 12.65 -5.85
N SER A 46 0.27 11.57 -5.99
CA SER A 46 0.18 10.62 -7.10
C SER A 46 -0.39 9.26 -6.68
N SER A 47 -0.30 8.92 -5.40
CA SER A 47 -0.62 7.58 -4.91
C SER A 47 -0.96 7.58 -3.42
N ILE A 48 -1.72 6.56 -3.00
CA ILE A 48 -1.85 6.20 -1.59
C ILE A 48 -0.69 5.30 -1.20
N LYS A 49 0.03 5.66 -0.13
CA LYS A 49 0.86 4.71 0.63
C LYS A 49 0.02 4.16 1.78
N TYR A 50 -0.44 2.91 1.64
CA TYR A 50 -1.26 2.25 2.65
C TYR A 50 -0.36 1.54 3.67
N PHE A 51 -0.25 2.10 4.87
CA PHE A 51 0.69 1.65 5.91
C PHE A 51 0.16 1.92 7.33
N PRO A 52 0.38 1.02 8.30
CA PRO A 52 0.99 -0.31 8.18
C PRO A 52 -0.04 -1.39 7.79
N MET A 53 0.15 -2.06 6.65
CA MET A 53 -0.81 -3.06 6.14
C MET A 53 -0.79 -4.39 6.93
N GLY A 54 0.35 -4.75 7.53
CA GLY A 54 0.48 -5.97 8.32
C GLY A 54 0.38 -7.26 7.52
N GLY A 55 0.93 -7.28 6.30
CA GLY A 55 0.76 -8.40 5.37
C GLY A 55 -0.71 -8.55 4.98
N LEU A 56 -1.29 -9.71 5.24
CA LEU A 56 -2.71 -9.98 4.96
C LEU A 56 -3.64 -9.85 6.18
N LYS A 57 -3.15 -9.31 7.32
CA LYS A 57 -3.98 -9.13 8.53
C LYS A 57 -5.21 -8.25 8.29
N HIS A 58 -5.08 -7.24 7.43
CA HIS A 58 -6.12 -6.27 7.10
C HIS A 58 -6.69 -6.50 5.69
N ARG A 59 -6.85 -7.76 5.25
CA ARG A 59 -7.23 -8.12 3.87
C ARG A 59 -8.46 -7.36 3.35
N ALA A 60 -9.55 -7.37 4.12
CA ALA A 60 -10.81 -6.72 3.71
C ALA A 60 -10.66 -5.19 3.55
N GLU A 61 -9.85 -4.55 4.40
CA GLU A 61 -9.56 -3.11 4.26
C GLU A 61 -8.69 -2.85 3.02
N PHE A 62 -7.68 -3.69 2.78
CA PHE A 62 -6.81 -3.56 1.61
C PHE A 62 -7.56 -3.78 0.28
N GLU A 63 -8.48 -4.74 0.21
CA GLU A 63 -9.38 -4.93 -0.94
C GLU A 63 -10.23 -3.69 -1.20
N ALA A 64 -10.76 -3.05 -0.14
CA ALA A 64 -11.52 -1.81 -0.26
C ALA A 64 -10.64 -0.65 -0.77
N VAL A 65 -9.40 -0.53 -0.27
CA VAL A 65 -8.42 0.46 -0.74
C VAL A 65 -8.12 0.26 -2.24
N ALA A 66 -7.83 -0.97 -2.65
CA ALA A 66 -7.54 -1.31 -4.05
C ALA A 66 -8.72 -0.97 -4.97
N LYS A 67 -9.94 -1.35 -4.57
CA LYS A 67 -11.15 -1.03 -5.32
C LYS A 67 -11.37 0.49 -5.46
N ALA A 68 -11.12 1.26 -4.39
CA ALA A 68 -11.26 2.71 -4.43
C ALA A 68 -10.18 3.36 -5.32
N CYS A 69 -8.92 2.94 -5.21
CA CYS A 69 -7.84 3.42 -6.09
C CYS A 69 -8.16 3.18 -7.57
N ALA A 70 -8.69 2.01 -7.93
CA ALA A 70 -9.11 1.72 -9.29
C ALA A 70 -10.32 2.57 -9.73
N ALA A 71 -11.36 2.66 -8.91
CA ALA A 71 -12.58 3.41 -9.23
C ALA A 71 -12.36 4.92 -9.37
N HIS A 72 -11.38 5.47 -8.64
CA HIS A 72 -11.11 6.91 -8.59
C HIS A 72 -9.81 7.31 -9.31
N ASP A 73 -9.28 6.45 -10.19
CA ASP A 73 -8.06 6.68 -10.98
C ASP A 73 -6.88 7.20 -10.14
N PHE A 74 -6.42 6.35 -9.22
CA PHE A 74 -5.31 6.67 -8.32
C PHE A 74 -4.40 5.47 -8.10
N TRP A 75 -3.11 5.72 -7.91
CA TRP A 75 -2.11 4.66 -7.76
C TRP A 75 -2.04 4.18 -6.30
N LEU A 76 -1.49 2.97 -6.11
CA LEU A 76 -1.46 2.31 -4.81
C LEU A 76 -0.08 1.77 -4.44
N GLU A 77 0.37 2.03 -3.22
CA GLU A 77 1.65 1.58 -2.69
C GLU A 77 1.46 0.76 -1.40
N PRO A 78 1.13 -0.55 -1.49
CA PRO A 78 0.93 -1.39 -0.31
C PRO A 78 2.24 -1.55 0.47
N THR A 79 2.19 -1.33 1.80
CA THR A 79 3.41 -1.29 2.62
C THR A 79 3.21 -1.90 4.00
N GLY A 80 4.17 -2.72 4.43
CA GLY A 80 4.27 -3.24 5.79
C GLY A 80 3.84 -4.71 5.91
N GLY A 81 4.75 -5.56 6.37
CA GLY A 81 4.52 -7.00 6.52
C GLY A 81 4.47 -7.78 5.19
N ILE A 82 4.96 -7.19 4.10
CA ILE A 82 5.09 -7.90 2.82
C ILE A 82 6.39 -8.72 2.84
N ASP A 83 6.32 -9.99 2.46
CA ASP A 83 7.42 -10.94 2.35
C ASP A 83 7.31 -11.76 1.05
N LEU A 84 8.19 -12.73 0.85
CA LEU A 84 8.22 -13.52 -0.39
C LEU A 84 7.03 -14.48 -0.48
N GLU A 85 6.45 -14.86 0.66
CA GLU A 85 5.36 -15.81 0.78
C GLU A 85 4.01 -15.16 0.46
N ASN A 86 3.81 -13.89 0.83
CA ASN A 86 2.54 -13.18 0.64
C ASN A 86 2.53 -12.16 -0.51
N TYR A 87 3.68 -11.85 -1.13
CA TYR A 87 3.81 -10.85 -2.19
C TYR A 87 2.80 -11.05 -3.33
N SER A 88 2.72 -12.28 -3.85
CA SER A 88 1.89 -12.59 -5.01
C SER A 88 0.39 -12.39 -4.72
N GLU A 89 -0.07 -12.77 -3.53
CA GLU A 89 -1.48 -12.58 -3.15
C GLU A 89 -1.83 -11.10 -3.00
N ILE A 90 -0.97 -10.33 -2.32
CA ILE A 90 -1.15 -8.88 -2.13
C ILE A 90 -1.15 -8.15 -3.48
N LEU A 91 -0.18 -8.45 -4.35
CA LEU A 91 -0.10 -7.83 -5.66
C LEU A 91 -1.32 -8.18 -6.51
N LYS A 92 -1.77 -9.44 -6.47
CA LYS A 92 -2.93 -9.91 -7.23
C LYS A 92 -4.22 -9.20 -6.80
N ILE A 93 -4.43 -8.92 -5.50
CA ILE A 93 -5.60 -8.15 -5.04
C ILE A 93 -5.67 -6.78 -5.73
N ALA A 94 -4.54 -6.06 -5.80
CA ALA A 94 -4.51 -4.75 -6.42
C ALA A 94 -4.63 -4.81 -7.96
N LEU A 95 -4.06 -5.83 -8.59
CA LEU A 95 -4.19 -6.08 -10.04
C LEU A 95 -5.64 -6.44 -10.42
N ASP A 96 -6.25 -7.39 -9.71
CA ASP A 96 -7.63 -7.84 -9.95
C ASP A 96 -8.64 -6.70 -9.75
N ALA A 97 -8.37 -5.79 -8.81
CA ALA A 97 -9.17 -4.59 -8.61
C ALA A 97 -9.08 -3.58 -9.77
N GLY A 98 -8.07 -3.69 -10.63
CA GLY A 98 -7.85 -2.80 -11.77
C GLY A 98 -7.04 -1.54 -11.45
N VAL A 99 -6.20 -1.56 -10.40
CA VAL A 99 -5.36 -0.40 -10.07
C VAL A 99 -4.32 -0.17 -11.17
N SER A 100 -4.26 1.06 -11.71
CA SER A 100 -3.46 1.37 -12.92
C SER A 100 -1.95 1.37 -12.70
N LYS A 101 -1.46 1.70 -11.50
CA LYS A 101 -0.06 1.54 -11.09
C LYS A 101 0.03 1.12 -9.63
N ILE A 102 0.87 0.12 -9.37
CA ILE A 102 1.04 -0.50 -8.05
C ILE A 102 2.53 -0.52 -7.70
N ILE A 103 2.89 -0.01 -6.52
CA ILE A 103 4.28 0.08 -6.05
C ILE A 103 4.40 -0.61 -4.68
N PRO A 104 4.53 -1.94 -4.64
CA PRO A 104 4.61 -2.66 -3.38
C PRO A 104 5.95 -2.39 -2.69
N HIS A 105 5.90 -2.08 -1.40
CA HIS A 105 7.09 -1.81 -0.58
C HIS A 105 7.44 -3.02 0.29
N ILE A 106 8.58 -3.62 -0.02
CA ILE A 106 9.15 -4.77 0.68
C ILE A 106 10.45 -4.32 1.35
N TYR A 107 10.46 -4.30 2.69
CA TYR A 107 11.56 -3.73 3.48
C TYR A 107 12.29 -4.81 4.28
N SER A 108 11.98 -4.93 5.57
CA SER A 108 12.72 -5.76 6.52
C SER A 108 12.77 -7.26 6.15
N SER A 109 11.78 -7.76 5.44
CA SER A 109 11.70 -9.17 5.02
C SER A 109 12.81 -9.56 4.05
N ILE A 110 13.32 -8.63 3.23
CA ILE A 110 14.34 -8.90 2.20
C ILE A 110 15.71 -8.29 2.52
N ILE A 111 15.86 -7.68 3.69
CA ILE A 111 17.13 -7.08 4.15
C ILE A 111 17.92 -8.09 4.96
N ASP A 112 19.19 -8.30 4.61
CA ASP A 112 20.13 -9.02 5.45
C ASP A 112 20.47 -8.19 6.69
N LYS A 113 20.25 -8.76 7.88
CA LYS A 113 20.40 -8.02 9.15
C LYS A 113 21.85 -7.69 9.48
N ALA A 114 22.82 -8.47 8.98
CA ALA A 114 24.23 -8.25 9.27
C ALA A 114 24.79 -7.06 8.48
N SER A 115 24.47 -6.98 7.19
CA SER A 115 24.97 -5.93 6.30
C SER A 115 24.05 -4.72 6.17
N GLY A 116 22.75 -4.86 6.46
CA GLY A 116 21.73 -3.86 6.17
C GLY A 116 21.35 -3.77 4.69
N ASN A 117 21.93 -4.61 3.83
CA ASN A 117 21.65 -4.61 2.40
C ASN A 117 20.38 -5.39 2.07
N THR A 118 19.62 -4.89 1.10
CA THR A 118 18.57 -5.70 0.44
C THR A 118 19.22 -6.83 -0.34
N ARG A 119 18.73 -8.06 -0.17
CA ARG A 119 19.26 -9.25 -0.84
C ARG A 119 18.90 -9.22 -2.33
N PRO A 120 19.87 -9.19 -3.26
CA PRO A 120 19.57 -9.16 -4.69
C PRO A 120 18.82 -10.40 -5.21
N ALA A 121 18.97 -11.56 -4.54
CA ALA A 121 18.24 -12.78 -4.88
C ALA A 121 16.73 -12.62 -4.67
N ASP A 122 16.33 -12.08 -3.52
CA ASP A 122 14.94 -11.81 -3.17
C ASP A 122 14.32 -10.80 -4.15
N VAL A 123 15.06 -9.76 -4.56
CA VAL A 123 14.61 -8.82 -5.60
C VAL A 123 14.36 -9.50 -6.95
N ARG A 124 15.22 -10.44 -7.36
CA ARG A 124 15.00 -11.24 -8.58
C ARG A 124 13.76 -12.12 -8.46
N GLN A 125 13.52 -12.70 -7.30
CA GLN A 125 12.32 -13.52 -7.04
C GLN A 125 11.04 -12.66 -7.08
N LEU A 126 11.05 -11.49 -6.46
CA LEU A 126 9.95 -10.51 -6.52
C LEU A 126 9.64 -10.11 -7.97
N LEU A 127 10.67 -9.80 -8.76
CA LEU A 127 10.53 -9.46 -10.17
C LEU A 127 9.89 -10.60 -10.99
N GLU A 128 10.30 -11.84 -10.74
CA GLU A 128 9.72 -13.00 -11.41
C GLU A 128 8.24 -13.19 -11.03
N MET A 129 7.89 -13.09 -9.75
CA MET A 129 6.50 -13.12 -9.29
C MET A 129 5.66 -12.00 -9.92
N THR A 130 6.21 -10.78 -10.08
CA THR A 130 5.53 -9.68 -10.79
C THR A 130 5.25 -10.06 -12.25
N LYS A 131 6.24 -10.58 -12.98
CA LYS A 131 6.09 -10.95 -14.41
C LYS A 131 5.06 -12.06 -14.61
N GLN A 132 4.92 -12.98 -13.66
CA GLN A 132 3.91 -14.04 -13.73
C GLN A 132 2.48 -13.51 -13.58
N LEU A 133 2.30 -12.41 -12.85
CA LEU A 133 1.00 -11.80 -12.56
C LEU A 133 0.61 -10.69 -13.55
N VAL A 134 1.57 -9.99 -14.13
CA VAL A 134 1.36 -8.93 -15.13
C VAL A 134 1.62 -9.50 -16.52
N LYS A 135 0.55 -9.86 -17.23
CA LYS A 135 0.59 -10.38 -18.61
C LYS A 135 0.36 -9.28 -19.63
#